data_AF-A0A3B0UZV8-F1
#
_entry.id   AF-A0A3B0UZV8-F1
#
_cell.length_a   1.000
_cell.length_b   1.000
_cell.length_c   1.000
_cell.angle_alpha   90.00
_cell.angle_beta   90.00
_cell.angle_gamma   90.00
#
_symmetry.space_group_name_H-M   'P 1'
#
loop_
_entity.id
_entity.type
_entity.pdbx_description
1 polymer ?
#
loop_
_entity_poly.entity_id
_entity_poly.type
_entity_poly.pdbx_seq_one_letter_code
_entity_poly.pdbx_strand_id
1 'polypeptide(L)'
;MTTFRTRTTPLWHMLLLTLWSIPLISPLLRWTAVPCTHDGHLHYYRVAAMRHAWENGLYFSRWMPDLAFGYGYPFFVYREPLPLYAVLWPHLLGLPLPAATNLFYILTILACGWFMFLWARDILGNWGGL
;
A
#
# COMPACT_ATOMS: atom_id res chain seq x y z
N MET A 1 -29.44 3.15 28.43
CA MET A 1 -28.21 3.84 28.88
C MET A 1 -27.04 3.34 28.06
N THR A 2 -26.67 4.04 26.99
CA THR A 2 -25.44 3.79 26.25
C THR A 2 -24.29 4.36 27.06
N THR A 3 -23.57 3.50 27.79
CA THR A 3 -22.34 3.90 28.46
C THR A 3 -21.31 4.26 27.39
N PHE A 4 -21.04 5.56 27.24
CA PHE A 4 -19.86 6.05 26.54
C PHE A 4 -18.64 5.61 27.34
N ARG A 5 -18.18 4.37 27.11
CA ARG A 5 -16.92 3.89 27.65
C ARG A 5 -15.83 4.76 27.02
N THR A 6 -15.11 5.52 27.83
CA THR A 6 -13.91 6.24 27.40
C THR A 6 -12.86 5.21 26.97
N ARG A 7 -12.92 4.81 25.69
CA ARG A 7 -12.04 3.81 25.09
C ARG A 7 -10.74 4.49 24.71
N THR A 8 -9.86 4.70 25.67
CA THR A 8 -8.47 5.02 25.35
C THR A 8 -7.92 3.84 24.53
N THR A 9 -7.41 4.11 23.33
CA THR A 9 -6.63 3.13 22.57
C THR A 9 -5.34 2.89 23.34
N PRO A 10 -5.11 1.71 23.91
CA PRO A 10 -3.81 1.40 24.48
C PRO A 10 -2.78 1.34 23.35
N LEU A 11 -1.94 2.38 23.22
CA LEU A 11 -0.83 2.43 22.25
C LEU A 11 0.03 1.16 22.29
N TRP A 12 0.14 0.52 23.45
CA TRP A 12 0.87 -0.74 23.60
C TRP A 12 0.31 -1.89 22.76
N HIS A 13 -1.00 -2.00 22.52
CA HIS A 13 -1.54 -3.07 21.66
C HIS A 13 -1.14 -2.84 20.20
N MET A 14 -1.18 -1.58 19.74
CA MET A 14 -0.75 -1.23 18.38
C MET A 14 0.76 -1.49 18.21
N LEU A 15 1.57 -1.23 19.24
CA LEU A 15 2.99 -1.57 19.26
C LEU A 15 3.20 -3.09 19.20
N LEU A 16 2.47 -3.89 19.99
CA LEU A 16 2.57 -5.35 19.93
C LEU A 16 2.19 -5.90 18.56
N LEU A 17 1.11 -5.42 17.95
CA LEU A 17 0.71 -5.82 16.60
C LEU A 17 1.79 -5.48 15.56
N THR A 18 2.40 -4.31 15.71
CA THR A 18 3.53 -3.90 14.85
C THR A 18 4.71 -4.86 15.02
N LEU A 19 5.07 -5.23 16.26
CA LEU A 19 6.13 -6.20 16.54
C LEU A 19 5.80 -7.60 16.00
N TRP A 20 4.55 -8.05 16.14
CA TRP A 20 4.11 -9.35 15.62
C TRP A 20 4.04 -9.40 14.09
N SER A 21 3.93 -8.25 13.43
CA SER A 21 3.99 -8.18 11.97
C SER A 21 5.42 -8.34 11.42
N ILE A 22 6.47 -8.27 12.25
CA ILE A 22 7.87 -8.32 11.81
C ILE A 22 8.18 -9.52 10.90
N PRO A 23 7.80 -10.77 11.24
CA PRO A 23 8.05 -11.91 10.35
C PRO A 23 7.38 -11.76 8.98
N LEU A 24 6.16 -11.20 8.96
CA LEU A 24 5.39 -10.98 7.73
C LEU A 24 6.01 -9.90 6.84
N ILE A 25 6.49 -8.79 7.41
CA ILE A 25 7.11 -7.70 6.64
C ILE A 25 8.59 -7.97 6.31
N SER A 26 9.23 -8.93 6.99
CA SER A 26 10.67 -9.20 6.84
C SER A 26 11.14 -9.39 5.39
N PRO A 27 10.41 -10.04 4.46
CA PRO A 27 10.85 -10.19 3.08
C PRO A 27 10.87 -8.85 2.33
N LEU A 28 10.04 -7.89 2.73
CA LEU A 28 9.90 -6.58 2.11
C LEU A 28 11.06 -5.63 2.49
N LEU A 29 11.74 -5.91 3.61
CA LEU A 29 12.89 -5.15 4.09
C LEU A 29 14.16 -5.37 3.24
N ARG A 30 14.10 -6.16 2.17
CA ARG A 30 15.22 -6.29 1.21
C ARG A 30 15.43 -5.03 0.39
N TRP A 31 14.39 -4.21 0.18
CA TRP A 31 14.35 -2.94 -0.57
C TRP A 31 14.84 -2.94 -2.03
N THR A 32 15.61 -3.94 -2.45
CA THR A 32 16.20 -4.08 -3.79
C THR A 32 15.30 -4.89 -4.72
N ALA A 33 14.37 -5.67 -4.17
CA ALA A 33 13.40 -6.46 -4.92
C ALA A 33 12.10 -6.61 -4.12
N VAL A 34 10.98 -6.74 -4.84
CA VAL A 34 9.72 -7.25 -4.28
C VAL A 34 9.78 -8.78 -4.23
N PRO A 35 8.97 -9.43 -3.36
CA PRO A 35 8.76 -10.87 -3.43
C PRO A 35 8.35 -11.32 -4.84
N CYS A 36 8.88 -12.47 -5.27
CA CYS A 36 8.59 -13.01 -6.60
C CYS A 36 7.10 -13.41 -6.68
N THR A 37 6.40 -12.78 -7.62
CA THR A 37 4.98 -12.99 -7.90
C THR A 37 4.78 -12.96 -9.41
N HIS A 38 3.69 -13.56 -9.90
CA HIS A 38 3.42 -13.60 -11.35
C HIS A 38 3.19 -12.22 -11.96
N ASP A 39 2.70 -11.26 -11.18
CA ASP A 39 2.32 -9.92 -11.62
C ASP A 39 3.19 -8.79 -11.01
N GLY A 40 4.09 -9.08 -10.07
CA GLY A 40 4.89 -8.06 -9.38
C GLY A 40 5.63 -7.11 -10.33
N HIS A 41 6.28 -7.63 -11.37
CA HIS A 41 6.96 -6.80 -12.36
C HIS A 41 6.00 -5.96 -13.21
N LEU A 42 4.75 -6.42 -13.42
CA LEU A 42 3.73 -5.64 -14.13
C LEU A 42 3.38 -4.35 -13.39
N HIS A 43 3.44 -4.36 -12.05
CA HIS A 43 3.23 -3.15 -11.25
C HIS A 43 4.32 -2.09 -11.49
N TYR A 44 5.57 -2.50 -11.71
CA TYR A 44 6.64 -1.56 -12.04
C TYR A 44 6.43 -0.87 -13.38
N TYR A 45 6.05 -1.63 -14.41
CA TYR A 45 5.78 -1.04 -15.73
C TYR A 45 4.62 -0.03 -15.67
N ARG A 46 3.60 -0.29 -14.86
CA ARG A 46 2.48 0.63 -14.64
C ARG A 46 2.94 1.93 -13.99
N VAL A 47 3.73 1.86 -12.90
CA VAL A 47 4.24 3.06 -12.22
C VAL A 47 5.23 3.82 -13.11
N ALA A 48 6.07 3.13 -13.89
CA ALA A 48 6.97 3.77 -14.85
C ALA A 48 6.20 4.54 -15.94
N ALA A 49 5.17 3.94 -16.53
CA ALA A 49 4.27 4.60 -17.47
C ALA A 49 3.53 5.79 -16.83
N MET A 50 3.12 5.67 -15.57
CA MET A 50 2.49 6.80 -14.85
C MET A 50 3.48 7.94 -14.59
N ARG A 51 4.73 7.62 -14.25
CA ARG A 51 5.80 8.62 -14.11
C ARG A 51 6.02 9.36 -15.43
N HIS A 52 6.11 8.63 -16.54
CA HIS A 52 6.24 9.24 -17.86
C HIS A 52 5.05 10.17 -18.18
N ALA A 53 3.82 9.74 -17.87
CA ALA A 53 2.64 10.59 -18.03
C ALA A 53 2.73 11.88 -17.18
N TRP A 54 3.18 11.79 -15.92
CA TRP A 54 3.35 12.95 -15.04
C TRP A 54 4.42 13.93 -15.54
N GLU A 55 5.53 13.41 -16.07
CA GLU A 55 6.58 14.25 -16.69
C GLU A 55 6.07 15.03 -17.91
N ASN A 56 5.01 14.54 -18.55
CA ASN A 56 4.32 15.20 -19.66
C ASN A 56 3.06 15.99 -19.22
N GLY A 57 2.86 16.24 -17.92
CA GLY A 57 1.72 17.01 -17.40
C GLY A 57 0.39 16.25 -17.36
N LEU A 58 0.38 14.95 -17.65
CA LEU A 58 -0.79 14.08 -17.57
C LEU A 58 -0.86 13.41 -16.19
N TYR A 59 -1.40 14.13 -15.21
CA TYR A 59 -1.45 13.63 -13.83
C TYR A 59 -2.44 12.48 -13.62
N PHE A 60 -3.50 12.43 -14.41
CA PHE A 60 -4.49 11.36 -14.42
C PHE A 60 -5.06 11.19 -15.82
N SER A 61 -5.09 9.96 -16.33
CA SER A 61 -5.65 9.65 -17.65
C SER A 61 -6.34 8.29 -17.65
N ARG A 62 -7.53 8.21 -18.25
CA ARG A 62 -8.19 6.91 -18.49
C ARG A 62 -7.42 6.06 -19.50
N TRP A 63 -6.66 6.69 -20.40
CA TRP A 63 -5.88 6.04 -21.44
C TRP A 63 -4.39 6.23 -21.19
N MET A 64 -3.65 5.14 -21.03
CA MET A 64 -2.21 5.16 -20.82
C MET A 64 -1.51 4.71 -22.10
N PRO A 65 -0.77 5.60 -22.80
CA PRO A 65 -0.19 5.31 -24.11
C PRO A 65 0.94 4.28 -24.05
N ASP A 66 1.77 4.30 -23.00
CA ASP A 66 2.95 3.42 -22.91
C ASP A 66 2.61 1.97 -22.57
N LEU A 67 1.37 1.71 -22.16
CA LEU A 67 0.90 0.37 -21.85
C LEU A 67 0.51 -0.41 -23.11
N ALA A 68 0.38 -1.72 -22.96
CA ALA A 68 0.08 -2.64 -24.07
C ALA A 68 1.06 -2.46 -25.25
N PHE A 69 2.37 -2.50 -24.98
CA PHE A 69 3.43 -2.35 -26.00
C PHE A 69 3.35 -1.03 -26.80
N GLY A 70 2.79 0.04 -26.21
CA GLY A 70 2.67 1.34 -26.87
C GLY A 70 1.39 1.52 -27.71
N TYR A 71 0.54 0.50 -27.82
CA TYR A 71 -0.78 0.65 -28.45
C TYR A 71 -1.75 1.46 -27.58
N GLY A 72 -1.42 1.64 -26.31
CA GLY A 72 -2.25 2.28 -25.32
C GLY A 72 -3.24 1.32 -24.68
N TYR A 73 -3.65 1.64 -23.45
CA TYR A 73 -4.55 0.82 -22.67
C TYR A 73 -5.49 1.68 -21.81
N PRO A 74 -6.80 1.36 -21.75
CA PRO A 74 -7.77 2.07 -20.91
C PRO A 74 -7.61 1.70 -19.41
N PHE A 75 -6.44 1.96 -18.85
CA PHE A 75 -5.98 1.33 -17.61
C PHE A 75 -6.86 1.65 -16.39
N PHE A 76 -7.05 2.93 -16.07
CA PHE A 76 -7.85 3.35 -14.91
C PHE A 76 -9.37 3.23 -15.13
N VAL A 77 -9.81 2.72 -16.28
CA VAL A 77 -11.21 2.28 -16.45
C VAL A 77 -11.43 0.93 -15.74
N TYR A 78 -10.41 0.07 -15.70
CA TYR A 78 -10.51 -1.30 -15.19
C TYR A 78 -9.66 -1.59 -13.94
N ARG A 79 -8.79 -0.66 -13.54
CA ARG A 79 -7.82 -0.86 -12.45
C ARG A 79 -7.84 0.30 -11.47
N GLU A 80 -7.57 -0.02 -10.21
CA GLU A 80 -7.55 0.93 -9.11
C GLU A 80 -6.37 1.93 -9.22
N PRO A 81 -6.62 3.24 -9.14
CA PRO A 81 -5.56 4.23 -9.23
C PRO A 81 -4.74 4.34 -7.92
N LEU A 82 -5.41 4.33 -6.78
CA LEU A 82 -4.83 4.76 -5.51
C LEU A 82 -3.54 4.01 -5.13
N PRO A 83 -3.45 2.66 -5.22
CA PRO A 83 -2.21 1.95 -4.90
C PRO A 83 -1.03 2.35 -5.78
N LEU A 84 -1.27 2.61 -7.07
CA LEU A 84 -0.21 2.97 -8.00
C LEU A 84 0.29 4.38 -7.76
N TYR A 85 -0.60 5.33 -7.42
CA TYR A 85 -0.18 6.66 -7.00
C TYR A 85 0.60 6.61 -5.67
N ALA A 86 0.17 5.78 -4.72
CA ALA A 86 0.85 5.60 -3.45
C ALA A 86 2.29 5.08 -3.62
N VAL A 87 2.55 4.27 -4.65
CA VAL A 87 3.91 3.83 -5.02
C VAL A 87 4.65 4.89 -5.83
N LEU A 88 3.97 5.60 -6.74
CA LEU A 88 4.56 6.65 -7.57
C LEU A 88 5.14 7.79 -6.72
N TRP A 89 4.46 8.22 -5.66
CA TRP A 89 4.90 9.34 -4.83
C TRP A 89 6.30 9.14 -4.22
N PRO A 90 6.59 8.07 -3.46
CA PRO A 90 7.95 7.80 -2.99
C PRO A 90 8.95 7.62 -4.13
N HIS A 91 8.52 7.03 -5.26
CA HIS A 91 9.41 6.86 -6.41
C HIS A 91 9.84 8.21 -7.00
N LEU A 92 8.95 9.19 -7.08
CA LEU A 92 9.27 10.57 -7.50
C LEU A 92 10.20 11.29 -6.51
N LEU A 93 10.16 10.91 -5.23
CA LEU A 93 11.09 11.40 -4.21
C LEU A 93 12.47 10.71 -4.28
N GLY A 94 12.71 9.87 -5.28
CA GLY A 94 14.00 9.23 -5.55
C GLY A 94 14.15 7.81 -5.02
N LEU A 95 13.10 7.22 -4.42
CA LEU A 95 13.16 5.80 -4.05
C LEU A 95 13.20 4.94 -5.32
N PRO A 96 14.03 3.88 -5.37
CA PRO A 96 13.94 2.90 -6.45
C PRO A 96 12.57 2.20 -6.39
N LEU A 97 12.03 1.82 -7.56
CA LEU A 97 10.68 1.20 -7.67
C LEU A 97 10.45 0.02 -6.70
N PRO A 98 11.40 -0.91 -6.50
CA PRO A 98 11.23 -1.97 -5.52
C PRO A 98 11.07 -1.46 -4.09
N ALA A 99 11.85 -0.42 -3.70
CA ALA A 99 11.76 0.14 -2.36
C ALA A 99 10.45 0.92 -2.15
N ALA A 100 10.02 1.71 -3.15
CA ALA A 100 8.75 2.41 -3.10
C ALA A 100 7.56 1.43 -2.98
N THR A 101 7.62 0.32 -3.71
CA THR A 101 6.59 -0.73 -3.68
C THR A 101 6.58 -1.48 -2.34
N ASN A 102 7.74 -1.89 -1.84
CA ASN A 102 7.86 -2.54 -0.54
C ASN A 102 7.42 -1.62 0.60
N LEU A 103 7.73 -0.32 0.53
CA LEU A 103 7.25 0.67 1.50
C LEU A 103 5.73 0.70 1.54
N PHE A 104 5.08 0.75 0.37
CA PHE A 104 3.62 0.69 0.28
C PHE A 104 3.05 -0.59 0.89
N TYR A 105 3.64 -1.76 0.60
CA TYR A 105 3.20 -3.03 1.19
C TYR A 105 3.38 -3.09 2.71
N ILE A 106 4.51 -2.60 3.24
CA ILE A 106 4.74 -2.53 4.69
C ILE A 106 3.68 -1.65 5.35
N LEU A 107 3.43 -0.45 4.82
CA LEU A 107 2.46 0.48 5.39
C LEU A 107 1.04 -0.09 5.36
N THR A 108 0.65 -0.75 4.28
CA THR A 108 -0.70 -1.33 4.14
C THR A 108 -0.89 -2.56 5.02
N ILE A 109 0.12 -3.41 5.19
CA ILE A 109 0.08 -4.54 6.14
C ILE A 109 -0.09 -4.04 7.58
N LEU A 110 0.70 -3.05 7.98
CA LEU A 110 0.60 -2.44 9.33
C LEU A 110 -0.76 -1.77 9.54
N ALA A 111 -1.20 -0.97 8.58
CA ALA A 111 -2.51 -0.32 8.62
C ALA A 111 -3.63 -1.35 8.72
N CYS A 112 -3.58 -2.44 7.96
CA CYS A 112 -4.56 -3.52 8.03
C CYS A 112 -4.66 -4.08 9.45
N GLY A 113 -3.53 -4.43 10.08
CA GLY A 113 -3.51 -4.92 11.46
C GLY A 113 -4.08 -3.90 12.46
N TRP A 114 -3.70 -2.63 12.34
CA TRP A 114 -4.21 -1.58 13.24
C TRP A 114 -5.71 -1.34 13.09
N PHE A 115 -6.21 -1.22 11.86
CA PHE A 115 -7.64 -0.96 11.64
C PHE A 115 -8.50 -2.17 11.99
N MET A 116 -8.00 -3.39 11.77
CA MET A 116 -8.68 -4.60 12.20
C MET A 116 -8.76 -4.69 13.73
N PHE A 117 -7.68 -4.36 14.44
CA PHE A 117 -7.69 -4.26 15.90
C PHE A 117 -8.70 -3.23 16.39
N LEU A 118 -8.73 -2.03 15.80
CA LEU A 118 -9.67 -0.98 16.20
C LEU A 118 -11.12 -1.45 16.03
N TRP A 119 -11.43 -2.09 14.91
CA TRP A 119 -12.76 -2.64 14.63
C TRP A 119 -13.14 -3.77 15.60
N ALA A 120 -12.30 -4.78 15.74
CA ALA A 120 -12.57 -5.93 16.60
C ALA A 120 -12.64 -5.54 18.08
N ARG A 121 -11.79 -4.62 18.53
CA ARG A 121 -11.87 -4.00 19.85
C ARG A 121 -13.22 -3.33 20.08
N ASP A 122 -13.77 -2.70 19.05
CA ASP A 122 -15.03 -1.98 19.22
C ASP A 122 -16.22 -2.91 19.50
N ILE A 123 -16.11 -4.17 19.09
CA ILE A 123 -17.12 -5.22 19.27
C ILE A 123 -16.82 -6.07 20.52
N LEU A 124 -15.57 -6.51 20.70
CA LEU A 124 -15.16 -7.55 21.65
C LEU A 124 -14.33 -7.03 22.83
N GLY A 125 -13.95 -5.74 22.81
CA GLY A 125 -13.02 -5.15 23.78
C GLY A 125 -11.55 -5.40 23.42
N ASN A 126 -10.64 -4.80 24.19
CA ASN A 126 -9.20 -4.76 23.89
C ASN A 126 -8.57 -6.14 23.61
N TRP A 127 -8.88 -7.14 24.44
CA TRP A 127 -8.37 -8.51 24.28
C TRP A 127 -8.99 -9.28 23.12
N GLY A 128 -10.23 -8.96 22.73
CA GLY A 128 -10.85 -9.58 21.55
C GLY A 128 -10.44 -8.91 20.24
N GLY A 129 -9.81 -7.74 20.32
CA GLY A 129 -9.20 -7.08 19.16
C GLY A 129 -7.76 -7.50 18.88
N LEU A 130 -7.04 -7.98 19.89
CA LEU A 130 -5.66 -8.46 19.80
C LEU A 130 -5.63 -9.92 19.32
#